data_AF-A0A830BMZ8-F1
#
_entry.id   AF-A0A830BMZ8-F1
#
_cell.length_a   1.000
_cell.length_b   1.000
_cell.length_c   1.000
_cell.angle_alpha   90.00
_cell.angle_beta   90.00
_cell.angle_gamma   90.00
#
_symmetry.space_group_name_H-M   'P 1'
#
loop_
_entity.id
_entity.type
_entity.pdbx_description
1 polymer ?
#
loop_
_entity_poly.entity_id
_entity_poly.type
_entity_poly.pdbx_seq_one_letter_code
_entity_poly.pdbx_strand_id
1 'polypeptide(L)'
;MTTLYLLCYISYTTFTSIIFSLLLALRLLLHRVSGYGRSAELGNIVALYEGTVCHQRRHPARNSFRFPARYALIDLDRPPYAPPNYLSADDARRAAKTNGPVHLLRIPPSLGYERSPVNLYYCYDIQGSTRTLKKCLVEASNTPWGESVTFVFNPGSDTVPKSEYISPFMDMLGNWRLKMNEPGESLCLIISVQHPKLGNHFTATYTATRVNISSNMYSDDFEAFFWLMPHKVSITAYWNALKLWWKNVPFYTHPRTEKPTYREEAFARDEKIQFCPLFGGNKANNNMKRVEERVDRCFVWKDAKWPWSYLIW
;
A
#
# COMPACT_ATOMS: atom_id res chain seq x y z
N MET A 1 21.82 -20.17 9.58
CA MET A 1 21.90 -18.85 10.25
C MET A 1 20.61 -18.01 10.15
N THR A 2 19.46 -18.56 9.71
CA THR A 2 18.24 -17.75 9.44
C THR A 2 17.10 -17.95 10.45
N THR A 3 16.89 -19.17 10.95
CA THR A 3 15.78 -19.51 11.87
C THR A 3 15.95 -18.89 13.26
N LEU A 4 17.17 -18.93 13.82
CA LEU A 4 17.46 -18.33 15.12
C LEU A 4 17.25 -16.81 15.10
N TYR A 5 17.72 -16.12 14.07
CA TYR A 5 17.52 -14.68 13.91
C TYR A 5 16.05 -14.32 13.75
N LEU A 6 15.27 -15.13 13.02
CA LEU A 6 13.83 -14.95 12.91
C LEU A 6 13.14 -15.06 14.27
N LEU A 7 13.46 -16.11 15.04
CA LEU A 7 12.92 -16.28 16.39
C LEU A 7 13.32 -15.11 17.29
N CYS A 8 14.59 -14.69 17.28
CA CYS A 8 15.05 -13.52 18.02
C CYS A 8 14.29 -12.24 17.62
N TYR A 9 14.04 -12.02 16.32
CA TYR A 9 13.30 -10.84 15.85
C TYR A 9 11.83 -10.88 16.25
N ILE A 10 11.17 -12.03 16.15
CA ILE A 10 9.79 -12.23 16.61
C ILE A 10 9.72 -11.98 18.13
N SER A 11 10.64 -12.56 18.90
CA SER A 11 10.72 -12.34 20.35
C SER A 11 10.97 -10.87 20.70
N TYR A 12 11.93 -10.22 20.02
CA TYR A 12 12.22 -8.80 20.18
C TYR A 12 11.00 -7.93 19.89
N THR A 13 10.37 -8.13 18.72
CA THR A 13 9.19 -7.35 18.31
C THR A 13 8.03 -7.57 19.27
N THR A 14 7.81 -8.80 19.72
CA THR A 14 6.75 -9.12 20.69
C THR A 14 7.01 -8.42 22.02
N PHE A 15 8.25 -8.49 22.52
CA PHE A 15 8.64 -7.87 23.77
C PHE A 15 8.53 -6.33 23.72
N THR A 16 9.06 -5.69 22.67
CA THR A 16 8.97 -4.23 22.49
C THR A 16 7.52 -3.78 22.33
N SER A 17 6.70 -4.54 21.58
CA SER A 17 5.27 -4.22 21.41
C SER A 17 4.50 -4.31 22.71
N ILE A 18 4.80 -5.31 23.58
CA ILE A 18 4.20 -5.43 24.91
C ILE A 18 4.56 -4.21 25.76
N ILE A 19 5.84 -3.83 25.81
CA ILE A 19 6.29 -2.67 26.58
C ILE A 19 5.61 -1.40 26.09
N PHE A 20 5.65 -1.12 24.78
CA PHE A 20 5.03 0.08 24.23
C PHE A 20 3.51 0.07 24.42
N SER A 21 2.86 -1.09 24.37
CA SER A 21 1.43 -1.22 24.63
C SER A 21 1.08 -0.85 26.07
N LEU A 22 1.87 -1.30 27.04
CA LEU A 22 1.69 -0.96 28.45
C LEU A 22 1.96 0.53 28.71
N LEU A 23 3.01 1.09 28.10
CA LEU A 23 3.33 2.52 28.20
C LEU A 23 2.24 3.40 27.58
N LEU A 24 1.70 3.02 26.43
CA LEU A 24 0.57 3.73 25.81
C LEU A 24 -0.68 3.66 26.70
N ALA A 25 -1.01 2.48 27.24
CA ALA A 25 -2.12 2.34 28.18
C ALA A 25 -1.95 3.24 29.42
N LEU A 26 -0.75 3.28 29.99
CA LEU A 26 -0.42 4.14 31.12
C LEU A 26 -0.55 5.63 30.76
N ARG A 27 -0.04 6.06 29.60
CA ARG A 27 -0.19 7.45 29.11
C ARG A 27 -1.65 7.86 28.98
N LEU A 28 -2.48 7.01 28.36
CA LEU A 28 -3.91 7.27 28.19
C LEU A 28 -4.65 7.36 29.53
N LEU A 29 -4.28 6.51 30.50
CA LEU A 29 -4.82 6.58 31.87
C LEU A 29 -4.43 7.87 32.57
N LEU A 30 -3.14 8.24 32.51
CA LEU A 30 -2.64 9.49 33.10
C LEU A 30 -3.28 10.73 32.45
N HIS A 31 -3.48 10.71 31.13
CA HIS A 31 -4.16 11.79 30.41
C HIS A 31 -5.61 11.99 30.91
N ARG A 32 -6.34 10.87 31.10
CA ARG A 32 -7.71 10.90 31.64
C ARG A 32 -7.77 11.45 33.07
N VAL A 33 -6.73 11.21 33.88
CA VAL A 33 -6.69 11.63 35.30
C VAL A 33 -6.16 13.05 35.47
N SER A 34 -5.12 13.43 34.72
CA SER A 34 -4.40 14.70 34.91
C SER A 34 -4.97 15.86 34.10
N GLY A 35 -5.78 15.61 33.07
CA GLY A 35 -6.30 16.65 32.15
C GLY A 35 -5.23 17.41 31.36
N TYR A 36 -3.94 17.09 31.54
CA TYR A 36 -2.80 17.79 30.96
C TYR A 36 -2.19 16.95 29.83
N GLY A 37 -2.61 17.21 28.60
CA GLY A 37 -2.05 16.59 27.41
C GLY A 37 -0.86 17.38 26.87
N ARG A 38 0.37 16.85 27.05
CA ARG A 38 1.52 17.25 26.21
C ARG A 38 1.39 16.51 24.89
N SER A 39 0.73 17.12 23.91
CA SER A 39 0.68 16.51 22.58
C SER A 39 0.53 17.54 21.48
N ALA A 40 1.19 17.29 20.35
CA ALA A 40 1.00 18.02 19.11
C ALA A 40 -0.43 17.82 18.57
N GLU A 41 -1.02 18.89 18.05
CA GLU A 41 -2.35 18.89 17.43
C GLU A 41 -2.24 18.34 15.99
N LEU A 42 -2.84 17.16 15.73
CA LEU A 42 -2.76 16.47 14.43
C LEU A 42 -3.97 16.72 13.51
N GLY A 43 -5.03 17.35 14.02
CA GLY A 43 -6.36 17.39 13.39
C GLY A 43 -6.41 18.01 11.98
N ASN A 44 -5.44 18.87 11.65
CA ASN A 44 -5.38 19.55 10.35
C ASN A 44 -4.42 18.89 9.34
N ILE A 45 -3.65 17.87 9.77
CA ILE A 45 -2.58 17.27 8.97
C ILE A 45 -2.92 15.82 8.59
N VAL A 46 -3.70 15.14 9.43
CA VAL A 46 -4.00 13.72 9.27
C VAL A 46 -5.51 13.49 9.31
N ALA A 47 -6.03 12.80 8.29
CA ALA A 47 -7.36 12.22 8.33
C ALA A 47 -7.28 10.72 8.59
N LEU A 48 -8.14 10.21 9.47
CA LEU A 48 -8.20 8.78 9.80
C LEU A 48 -9.34 8.11 9.05
N TYR A 49 -9.07 6.89 8.58
CA TYR A 49 -10.05 6.05 7.90
C TYR A 49 -10.13 4.70 8.60
N GLU A 50 -11.35 4.25 8.85
CA GLU A 50 -11.65 2.91 9.35
C GLU A 50 -12.48 2.16 8.31
N GLY A 51 -12.09 0.93 8.03
CA GLY A 51 -12.70 0.17 6.96
C GLY A 51 -12.38 -1.30 6.99
N THR A 52 -12.63 -1.97 5.88
CA THR A 52 -12.41 -3.41 5.72
C THR A 52 -11.61 -3.68 4.46
N VAL A 53 -10.55 -4.49 4.61
CA VAL A 53 -9.88 -5.13 3.48
C VAL A 53 -10.58 -6.45 3.20
N CYS A 54 -11.04 -6.63 1.97
CA CYS A 54 -11.58 -7.88 1.45
C CYS A 54 -10.59 -8.45 0.43
N HIS A 55 -10.20 -9.70 0.65
CA HIS A 55 -9.28 -10.40 -0.23
C HIS A 55 -10.00 -11.61 -0.81
N GLN A 56 -9.93 -11.78 -2.13
CA GLN A 56 -10.55 -12.89 -2.84
C GLN A 56 -9.57 -13.48 -3.84
N ARG A 57 -9.24 -14.75 -3.64
CA ARG A 57 -8.52 -15.60 -4.59
C ARG A 57 -9.45 -16.72 -5.04
N ARG A 58 -9.57 -16.89 -6.36
CA ARG A 58 -10.43 -17.90 -7.01
C ARG A 58 -9.63 -19.09 -7.53
N HIS A 59 -8.37 -18.87 -7.95
CA HIS A 59 -7.47 -19.91 -8.45
C HIS A 59 -6.08 -19.87 -7.80
N PRO A 60 -5.36 -21.01 -7.78
CA PRO A 60 -5.84 -22.36 -8.14
C PRO A 60 -6.72 -23.00 -7.06
N ALA A 61 -6.62 -22.53 -5.81
CA ALA A 61 -7.57 -22.87 -4.74
C ALA A 61 -8.31 -21.61 -4.27
N ARG A 62 -9.61 -21.76 -3.96
CA ARG A 62 -10.42 -20.65 -3.44
C ARG A 62 -9.97 -20.30 -2.02
N ASN A 63 -9.66 -19.03 -1.81
CA ASN A 63 -9.43 -18.47 -0.49
C ASN A 63 -9.93 -17.02 -0.45
N SER A 64 -10.85 -16.73 0.46
CA SER A 64 -11.34 -15.38 0.66
C SER A 64 -11.42 -15.08 2.14
N PHE A 65 -11.06 -13.86 2.51
CA PHE A 65 -11.09 -13.41 3.88
C PHE A 65 -11.29 -11.89 3.91
N ARG A 66 -11.79 -11.40 5.03
CA ARG A 66 -11.97 -9.98 5.31
C ARG A 66 -11.36 -9.67 6.66
N PHE A 67 -10.76 -8.50 6.80
CA PHE A 67 -10.27 -8.02 8.08
C PHE A 67 -10.42 -6.50 8.17
N PRO A 68 -10.75 -5.96 9.36
CA PRO A 68 -10.85 -4.52 9.53
C PRO A 68 -9.44 -3.91 9.42
N ALA A 69 -9.37 -2.76 8.77
CA ALA A 69 -8.13 -2.04 8.59
C ALA A 69 -8.31 -0.54 8.74
N ARG A 70 -7.34 0.06 9.43
CA ARG A 70 -7.26 1.50 9.68
C ARG A 70 -6.09 2.07 8.90
N TYR A 71 -6.31 3.19 8.25
CA TYR A 71 -5.29 3.92 7.50
C TYR A 71 -5.31 5.40 7.91
N ALA A 72 -4.14 6.02 7.89
CA ALA A 72 -3.97 7.46 8.01
C ALA A 72 -3.74 8.04 6.62
N LEU A 73 -4.48 9.09 6.27
CA LEU A 73 -4.21 9.96 5.14
C LEU A 73 -3.44 11.17 5.66
N ILE A 74 -2.17 11.27 5.31
CA ILE A 74 -1.22 12.25 5.82
C ILE A 74 -0.94 13.28 4.72
N ASP A 75 -1.06 14.56 5.04
CA ASP A 75 -0.56 15.64 4.17
C ASP A 75 0.98 15.64 4.17
N LEU A 76 1.59 15.27 3.05
CA LEU A 76 3.05 15.20 2.94
C LEU A 76 3.71 16.56 2.76
N ASP A 77 2.96 17.61 2.43
CA ASP A 77 3.47 18.97 2.38
C ASP A 77 3.60 19.58 3.78
N ARG A 78 2.97 18.96 4.78
CA ARG A 78 2.99 19.36 6.20
C ARG A 78 3.15 18.14 7.11
N PRO A 79 4.20 17.32 6.94
CA PRO A 79 4.26 16.02 7.59
C PRO A 79 4.27 16.19 9.12
N PRO A 80 3.49 15.41 9.87
CA PRO A 80 3.37 15.56 11.33
C PRO A 80 4.63 15.10 12.08
N TYR A 81 5.54 14.42 11.39
CA TYR A 81 6.82 13.93 11.89
C TYR A 81 7.82 13.85 10.74
N ALA A 82 9.13 13.82 11.05
CA ALA A 82 10.17 13.64 10.04
C ALA A 82 9.89 12.40 9.19
N PRO A 83 10.06 12.44 7.85
CA PRO A 83 9.59 11.40 6.97
C PRO A 83 10.28 10.06 7.31
N PRO A 84 9.54 8.99 7.67
CA PRO A 84 10.07 7.64 7.60
C PRO A 84 10.34 7.28 6.13
N ASN A 85 10.73 6.03 5.88
CA ASN A 85 11.15 5.52 4.57
C ASN A 85 10.02 5.47 3.51
N TYR A 86 9.28 6.55 3.30
CA TYR A 86 8.32 6.79 2.22
C TYR A 86 8.82 7.89 1.29
N LEU A 87 8.19 8.04 0.11
CA LEU A 87 8.53 9.11 -0.83
C LEU A 87 8.20 10.48 -0.25
N SER A 88 9.10 11.44 -0.46
CA SER A 88 8.81 12.85 -0.15
C SER A 88 7.70 13.39 -1.05
N ALA A 89 7.03 14.48 -0.64
CA ALA A 89 6.05 15.16 -1.48
C ALA A 89 6.67 15.59 -2.83
N ASP A 90 7.91 16.09 -2.82
CA ASP A 90 8.63 16.50 -4.03
C ASP A 90 8.91 15.32 -4.97
N ASP A 91 9.35 14.17 -4.43
CA ASP A 91 9.58 12.96 -5.23
C ASP A 91 8.28 12.45 -5.84
N ALA A 92 7.19 12.43 -5.07
CA ALA A 92 5.88 12.03 -5.54
C ALA A 92 5.37 12.96 -6.65
N ARG A 93 5.49 14.29 -6.48
CA ARG A 93 5.15 15.29 -7.51
C ARG A 93 5.98 15.11 -8.78
N ARG A 94 7.29 14.91 -8.66
CA ARG A 94 8.19 14.66 -9.79
C ARG A 94 7.78 13.40 -10.55
N ALA A 95 7.56 12.30 -9.84
CA ALA A 95 7.16 11.03 -10.43
C ALA A 95 5.77 11.09 -11.09
N ALA A 96 4.81 11.78 -10.48
CA ALA A 96 3.46 11.95 -11.00
C ALA A 96 3.33 13.05 -12.07
N LYS A 97 4.33 13.91 -12.23
CA LYS A 97 4.28 15.12 -13.06
C LYS A 97 3.11 16.03 -12.68
N THR A 98 2.99 16.28 -11.39
CA THR A 98 1.94 17.13 -10.80
C THR A 98 2.53 18.31 -10.05
N ASN A 99 1.72 19.36 -9.84
CA ASN A 99 2.17 20.62 -9.22
C ASN A 99 1.44 21.00 -7.92
N GLY A 100 0.48 20.18 -7.47
CA GLY A 100 -0.32 20.42 -6.28
C GLY A 100 0.08 19.57 -5.07
N PRO A 101 -0.76 19.56 -4.02
CA PRO A 101 -0.44 18.86 -2.78
C PRO A 101 -0.35 17.35 -2.97
N VAL A 102 0.36 16.68 -2.06
CA VAL A 102 0.47 15.22 -2.04
C VAL A 102 -0.02 14.67 -0.71
N HIS A 103 -0.98 13.74 -0.77
CA HIS A 103 -1.44 13.03 0.43
C HIS A 103 -1.00 11.57 0.39
N LEU A 104 -0.54 11.03 1.52
CA LEU A 104 -0.12 9.64 1.69
C LEU A 104 -1.13 8.86 2.53
N LEU A 105 -1.75 7.83 1.96
CA LEU A 105 -2.57 6.87 2.67
C LEU A 105 -1.73 5.63 3.01
N ARG A 106 -1.52 5.41 4.30
CA ARG A 106 -0.76 4.24 4.80
C ARG A 106 -1.21 3.79 6.18
N ILE A 107 -0.72 2.62 6.59
CA ILE A 107 -0.74 2.22 7.99
C ILE A 107 0.51 2.81 8.66
N PRO A 108 0.37 3.70 9.66
CA PRO A 108 1.50 4.21 10.42
C PRO A 108 2.20 3.10 11.22
N PRO A 109 3.49 3.26 11.55
CA PRO A 109 4.14 2.45 12.57
C PRO A 109 3.36 2.52 13.88
N SER A 110 3.30 1.42 14.61
CA SER A 110 2.62 1.39 15.91
C SER A 110 3.24 0.35 16.83
N LEU A 111 3.38 0.70 18.11
CA LEU A 111 3.94 -0.16 19.15
C LEU A 111 5.29 -0.80 18.75
N GLY A 112 6.17 -0.02 18.15
CA GLY A 112 7.52 -0.48 17.75
C GLY A 112 7.55 -1.39 16.52
N TYR A 113 6.44 -1.53 15.78
CA TYR A 113 6.37 -2.34 14.58
C TYR A 113 5.81 -1.55 13.39
N GLU A 114 6.45 -1.71 12.23
CA GLU A 114 6.07 -1.04 10.99
C GLU A 114 5.70 -2.08 9.92
N ARG A 115 4.44 -2.06 9.50
CA ARG A 115 3.97 -2.80 8.31
C ARG A 115 2.83 -2.05 7.65
N SER A 116 3.06 -1.62 6.41
CA SER A 116 2.02 -1.15 5.49
C SER A 116 2.17 -1.92 4.18
N PRO A 117 1.28 -2.87 3.83
CA PRO A 117 1.40 -3.68 2.62
C PRO A 117 1.43 -2.87 1.33
N VAL A 118 0.65 -1.78 1.32
CA VAL A 118 0.48 -0.89 0.19
C VAL A 118 0.42 0.53 0.75
N ASN A 119 1.30 1.41 0.26
CA ASN A 119 1.24 2.85 0.48
C ASN A 119 0.71 3.52 -0.78
N LEU A 120 -0.23 4.46 -0.63
CA LEU A 120 -0.85 5.16 -1.75
C LEU A 120 -0.60 6.65 -1.65
N TYR A 121 -0.14 7.26 -2.74
CA TYR A 121 0.11 8.69 -2.81
C TYR A 121 -0.90 9.32 -3.78
N TYR A 122 -1.68 10.26 -3.29
CA TYR A 122 -2.64 11.04 -4.07
C TYR A 122 -1.96 12.33 -4.52
N CYS A 123 -1.73 12.46 -5.82
CA CYS A 123 -1.00 13.58 -6.40
C CYS A 123 -1.97 14.50 -7.15
N TYR A 124 -2.05 15.73 -6.68
CA TYR A 124 -3.00 16.72 -7.17
C TYR A 124 -2.32 17.69 -8.13
N ASP A 125 -3.11 18.21 -9.07
CA ASP A 125 -2.76 19.43 -9.80
C ASP A 125 -3.54 20.61 -9.25
N ILE A 126 -2.92 21.78 -9.32
CA ILE A 126 -3.52 23.08 -9.07
C ILE A 126 -3.57 23.85 -10.38
N GLN A 127 -4.77 24.28 -10.75
CA GLN A 127 -5.01 25.23 -11.83
C GLN A 127 -5.84 26.39 -11.28
N GLY A 128 -5.20 27.57 -11.14
CA GLY A 128 -5.81 28.70 -10.43
C GLY A 128 -6.12 28.33 -8.98
N SER A 129 -7.39 28.45 -8.58
CA SER A 129 -7.86 28.08 -7.24
C SER A 129 -8.41 26.65 -7.16
N THR A 130 -8.45 25.91 -8.27
CA THR A 130 -9.02 24.56 -8.32
C THR A 130 -7.93 23.52 -8.14
N ARG A 131 -8.18 22.60 -7.19
CA ARG A 131 -7.37 21.41 -6.94
C ARG A 131 -8.08 20.20 -7.53
N THR A 132 -7.37 19.41 -8.33
CA THR A 132 -7.91 18.19 -8.96
C THR A 132 -6.97 17.01 -8.78
N LEU A 133 -7.49 15.85 -8.37
CA LEU A 133 -6.69 14.62 -8.31
C LEU A 133 -6.32 14.17 -9.73
N LYS A 134 -5.02 14.17 -10.06
CA LYS A 134 -4.55 13.86 -11.42
C LYS A 134 -3.94 12.48 -11.54
N LYS A 135 -3.09 12.10 -10.60
CA LYS A 135 -2.37 10.81 -10.60
C LYS A 135 -2.31 10.23 -9.21
N CYS A 136 -2.11 8.92 -9.15
CA CYS A 136 -1.79 8.24 -7.91
C CYS A 136 -0.52 7.41 -8.07
N LEU A 137 0.24 7.27 -6.99
CA LEU A 137 1.31 6.28 -6.92
C LEU A 137 0.89 5.19 -5.96
N VAL A 138 1.34 3.98 -6.26
CA VAL A 138 1.35 2.89 -5.30
C VAL A 138 2.78 2.49 -5.03
N GLU A 139 3.10 2.33 -3.77
CA GLU A 139 4.34 1.72 -3.32
C GLU A 139 3.96 0.41 -2.62
N ALA A 140 4.31 -0.70 -3.27
CA ALA A 140 4.06 -2.03 -2.79
C ALA A 140 5.35 -2.63 -2.23
N SER A 141 5.38 -2.88 -0.93
CA SER A 141 6.50 -3.58 -0.31
C SER A 141 6.36 -5.08 -0.54
N ASN A 142 7.29 -5.62 -1.31
CA ASN A 142 7.44 -7.04 -1.56
C ASN A 142 8.07 -7.74 -0.35
N THR A 143 7.28 -7.87 0.72
CA THR A 143 7.68 -8.71 1.82
C THR A 143 7.45 -10.17 1.46
N PRO A 144 8.35 -11.09 1.82
CA PRO A 144 9.55 -10.82 2.65
C PRO A 144 10.89 -10.65 1.91
N TRP A 145 10.86 -10.50 0.59
CA TRP A 145 12.07 -10.46 -0.27
C TRP A 145 12.82 -9.12 -0.26
N GLY A 146 12.39 -8.16 0.55
CA GLY A 146 13.11 -6.90 0.79
C GLY A 146 13.15 -6.00 -0.44
N GLU A 147 12.11 -6.03 -1.26
CA GLU A 147 11.98 -5.16 -2.43
C GLU A 147 10.78 -4.25 -2.28
N SER A 148 10.85 -3.06 -2.82
CA SER A 148 9.70 -2.17 -2.95
C SER A 148 9.59 -1.74 -4.40
N VAL A 149 8.38 -1.80 -4.94
CA VAL A 149 8.09 -1.30 -6.28
C VAL A 149 7.15 -0.13 -6.16
N THR A 150 7.53 0.98 -6.77
CA THR A 150 6.68 2.16 -6.90
C THR A 150 6.28 2.33 -8.35
N PHE A 151 5.00 2.56 -8.60
CA PHE A 151 4.55 2.98 -9.93
C PHE A 151 3.36 3.94 -9.93
N VAL A 152 3.27 4.74 -10.99
CA VAL A 152 2.21 5.74 -11.19
C VAL A 152 1.04 5.15 -11.98
N PHE A 153 -0.19 5.51 -11.60
CA PHE A 153 -1.40 5.10 -12.29
C PHE A 153 -2.47 6.21 -12.29
N ASN A 154 -3.42 6.11 -13.22
CA ASN A 154 -4.58 7.00 -13.28
C ASN A 154 -5.65 6.61 -12.25
N PRO A 155 -6.17 7.56 -11.43
CA PRO A 155 -7.32 7.29 -10.58
C PRO A 155 -8.57 6.94 -11.43
N GLY A 156 -9.55 6.24 -10.85
CA GLY A 156 -10.78 5.83 -11.55
C GLY A 156 -10.71 4.45 -12.24
N SER A 157 -9.67 4.16 -13.01
CA SER A 157 -9.30 2.81 -13.47
C SER A 157 -8.02 2.87 -14.31
N ASP A 158 -7.03 2.04 -14.01
CA ASP A 158 -5.82 1.91 -14.84
C ASP A 158 -5.32 0.45 -14.86
N THR A 159 -4.51 0.12 -15.86
CA THR A 159 -3.88 -1.20 -16.02
C THR A 159 -2.37 -1.08 -16.16
N VAL A 160 -1.65 -1.66 -15.22
CA VAL A 160 -0.18 -1.61 -15.11
C VAL A 160 0.39 -3.04 -15.11
N PRO A 161 1.60 -3.29 -15.61
CA PRO A 161 2.20 -4.61 -15.54
C PRO A 161 2.34 -5.07 -14.08
N LYS A 162 2.15 -6.37 -13.84
CA LYS A 162 2.58 -6.98 -12.59
C LYS A 162 4.08 -7.18 -12.64
N SER A 163 4.79 -6.34 -11.89
CA SER A 163 6.24 -6.30 -11.91
C SER A 163 6.86 -6.84 -10.62
N GLU A 164 6.06 -7.00 -9.57
CA GLU A 164 6.49 -7.40 -8.25
C GLU A 164 6.07 -8.83 -7.88
N TYR A 165 6.93 -9.49 -7.10
CA TYR A 165 6.74 -10.87 -6.64
C TYR A 165 6.08 -10.94 -5.26
N ILE A 166 4.85 -10.42 -5.11
CA ILE A 166 4.22 -10.18 -3.80
C ILE A 166 3.78 -11.41 -2.99
N SER A 167 3.83 -12.62 -3.55
CA SER A 167 3.32 -13.82 -2.87
C SER A 167 3.93 -15.08 -3.46
N PRO A 168 4.35 -16.06 -2.64
CA PRO A 168 4.85 -17.32 -3.16
C PRO A 168 3.76 -18.16 -3.84
N PHE A 169 2.49 -17.78 -3.68
CA PHE A 169 1.35 -18.46 -4.28
C PHE A 169 0.82 -17.71 -5.52
N MET A 170 1.59 -16.77 -6.08
CA MET A 170 1.22 -16.00 -7.26
C MET A 170 2.42 -15.83 -8.19
N ASP A 171 2.28 -16.25 -9.44
CA ASP A 171 3.31 -16.02 -10.46
C ASP A 171 3.44 -14.53 -10.83
N MET A 172 4.39 -14.21 -11.69
CA MET A 172 4.68 -12.85 -12.17
C MET A 172 3.87 -12.43 -13.40
N LEU A 173 2.92 -13.26 -13.83
CA LEU A 173 2.22 -13.07 -15.09
C LEU A 173 0.98 -12.18 -14.94
N GLY A 174 0.68 -11.46 -16.00
CA GLY A 174 -0.49 -10.60 -16.10
C GLY A 174 -0.23 -9.16 -15.68
N ASN A 175 -1.33 -8.43 -15.55
CA ASN A 175 -1.34 -7.01 -15.27
C ASN A 175 -2.18 -6.73 -14.04
N TRP A 176 -1.81 -5.75 -13.24
CA TRP A 176 -2.69 -5.17 -12.24
C TRP A 176 -3.71 -4.27 -12.90
N ARG A 177 -4.97 -4.43 -12.53
CA ARG A 177 -6.02 -3.44 -12.74
C ARG A 177 -6.33 -2.77 -11.41
N LEU A 178 -6.09 -1.46 -11.38
CA LEU A 178 -6.22 -0.61 -10.20
C LEU A 178 -7.39 0.34 -10.39
N LYS A 179 -8.19 0.52 -9.36
CA LYS A 179 -9.25 1.54 -9.33
C LYS A 179 -9.30 2.15 -7.94
N MET A 180 -9.33 3.47 -7.91
CA MET A 180 -9.36 4.22 -6.67
C MET A 180 -10.19 5.50 -6.86
N ASN A 181 -10.92 5.90 -5.82
CA ASN A 181 -11.59 7.19 -5.76
C ASN A 181 -10.71 8.24 -5.05
N GLU A 182 -11.07 9.50 -5.20
CA GLU A 182 -10.46 10.57 -4.41
C GLU A 182 -10.85 10.44 -2.93
N PRO A 183 -9.93 10.69 -1.98
CA PRO A 183 -10.23 10.68 -0.55
C PRO A 183 -11.25 11.75 -0.20
N GLY A 184 -12.33 11.34 0.46
CA GLY A 184 -13.36 12.20 1.03
C GLY A 184 -14.02 11.50 2.20
N GLU A 185 -15.36 11.49 2.27
CA GLU A 185 -16.08 10.77 3.32
C GLU A 185 -15.92 9.25 3.24
N SER A 186 -15.62 8.73 2.04
CA SER A 186 -15.36 7.32 1.81
C SER A 186 -14.14 7.11 0.91
N LEU A 187 -13.49 5.98 1.12
CA LEU A 187 -12.37 5.49 0.34
C LEU A 187 -12.68 4.10 -0.19
N CYS A 188 -12.32 3.87 -1.45
CA CYS A 188 -12.45 2.61 -2.16
C CYS A 188 -11.23 2.40 -3.03
N LEU A 189 -10.45 1.38 -2.71
CA LEU A 189 -9.34 0.88 -3.51
C LEU A 189 -9.67 -0.54 -3.97
N ILE A 190 -9.51 -0.80 -5.27
CA ILE A 190 -9.65 -2.13 -5.86
C ILE A 190 -8.38 -2.45 -6.63
N ILE A 191 -7.75 -3.56 -6.29
CA ILE A 191 -6.59 -4.12 -6.96
C ILE A 191 -6.97 -5.51 -7.45
N SER A 192 -6.83 -5.78 -8.74
CA SER A 192 -7.13 -7.08 -9.32
C SER A 192 -6.07 -7.51 -10.32
N VAL A 193 -5.87 -8.82 -10.51
CA VAL A 193 -4.93 -9.34 -11.52
C VAL A 193 -5.69 -9.72 -12.77
N GLN A 194 -5.26 -9.22 -13.92
CA GLN A 194 -5.64 -9.73 -15.23
C GLN A 194 -4.59 -10.73 -15.71
N HIS A 195 -4.79 -12.01 -15.39
CA HIS A 195 -3.85 -13.06 -15.76
C HIS A 195 -4.19 -13.63 -17.15
N PRO A 196 -3.22 -13.87 -18.04
CA PRO A 196 -3.48 -14.34 -19.41
C PRO A 196 -4.22 -15.69 -19.49
N LYS A 197 -3.90 -16.63 -18.59
CA LYS A 197 -4.57 -17.94 -18.49
C LYS A 197 -5.74 -18.00 -17.50
N LEU A 198 -5.55 -17.54 -16.26
CA LEU A 198 -6.53 -17.65 -15.16
C LEU A 198 -7.57 -16.52 -15.12
N GLY A 199 -7.45 -15.49 -15.97
CA GLY A 199 -8.30 -14.31 -15.92
C GLY A 199 -8.21 -13.56 -14.57
N ASN A 200 -9.33 -12.96 -14.15
CA ASN A 200 -9.42 -12.25 -12.87
C ASN A 200 -9.57 -13.22 -11.68
N HIS A 201 -8.46 -13.84 -11.31
CA HIS A 201 -8.41 -14.85 -10.26
C HIS A 201 -8.08 -14.28 -8.88
N PHE A 202 -7.69 -13.01 -8.80
CA PHE A 202 -7.32 -12.33 -7.56
C PHE A 202 -7.91 -10.92 -7.53
N THR A 203 -8.55 -10.57 -6.42
CA THR A 203 -9.02 -9.21 -6.16
C THR A 203 -8.84 -8.89 -4.68
N ALA A 204 -8.22 -7.76 -4.40
CA ALA A 204 -8.16 -7.13 -3.08
C ALA A 204 -8.91 -5.80 -3.15
N THR A 205 -9.81 -5.58 -2.20
CA THR A 205 -10.60 -4.36 -2.09
C THR A 205 -10.42 -3.79 -0.70
N TYR A 206 -10.22 -2.48 -0.58
CA TYR A 206 -10.28 -1.76 0.68
C TYR A 206 -11.39 -0.73 0.58
N THR A 207 -12.39 -0.84 1.45
CA THR A 207 -13.46 0.16 1.59
C THR A 207 -13.43 0.72 2.99
N ALA A 208 -13.42 2.04 3.12
CA ALA A 208 -13.34 2.71 4.40
C ALA A 208 -14.17 3.99 4.43
N THR A 209 -14.52 4.42 5.63
CA THR A 209 -15.16 5.70 5.89
C THR A 209 -14.22 6.57 6.70
N ARG A 210 -14.29 7.88 6.47
CA ARG A 210 -13.55 8.85 7.25
C ARG A 210 -14.07 8.83 8.69
N VAL A 211 -13.15 8.84 9.64
CA VAL A 211 -13.49 8.98 11.06
C VAL A 211 -13.63 10.47 11.36
N ASN A 212 -14.74 10.85 12.01
CA ASN A 212 -14.89 12.20 12.53
C ASN A 212 -14.01 12.36 13.76
N ILE A 213 -12.95 13.13 13.60
CA ILE A 213 -11.98 13.42 14.64
C ILE A 213 -12.34 14.79 15.22
N SER A 214 -12.33 14.92 16.55
CA SER A 214 -12.43 16.25 17.17
C SER A 214 -11.20 17.08 16.81
N SER A 215 -11.30 18.41 16.78
CA SER A 215 -10.16 19.30 16.51
C SER A 215 -8.96 19.01 17.42
N ASN A 216 -9.19 18.46 18.60
CA ASN A 216 -8.19 18.25 19.65
C ASN A 216 -7.64 16.81 19.67
N MET A 217 -7.39 16.20 18.50
CA MET A 217 -6.76 14.87 18.48
C MET A 217 -5.28 14.97 18.84
N TYR A 218 -4.93 14.26 19.90
CA TYR A 218 -3.57 14.16 20.40
C TYR A 218 -2.82 12.96 19.79
N SER A 219 -1.50 12.97 19.85
CA SER A 219 -0.60 11.90 19.40
C SER A 219 -0.92 10.57 20.09
N ASP A 220 -1.29 10.60 21.37
CA ASP A 220 -1.66 9.40 22.11
C ASP A 220 -2.99 8.81 21.59
N ASP A 221 -3.96 9.64 21.19
CA ASP A 221 -5.20 9.18 20.56
C ASP A 221 -4.94 8.58 19.17
N PHE A 222 -4.03 9.20 18.42
CA PHE A 222 -3.56 8.69 17.14
C PHE A 222 -2.86 7.33 17.30
N GLU A 223 -1.93 7.20 18.24
CA GLU A 223 -1.28 5.92 18.57
C GLU A 223 -2.30 4.87 19.04
N ALA A 224 -3.28 5.27 19.87
CA ALA A 224 -4.34 4.39 20.35
C ALA A 224 -5.25 3.89 19.23
N PHE A 225 -5.53 4.74 18.22
CA PHE A 225 -6.33 4.37 17.06
C PHE A 225 -5.66 3.24 16.26
N PHE A 226 -4.33 3.27 16.12
CA PHE A 226 -3.59 2.23 15.39
C PHE A 226 -3.15 1.04 16.26
N TRP A 227 -2.85 1.19 17.55
CA TRP A 227 -2.50 0.12 18.49
C TRP A 227 -1.71 -1.06 17.86
N LEU A 228 -2.32 -2.24 17.65
CA LEU A 228 -1.68 -3.43 17.04
C LEU A 228 -2.02 -3.60 15.54
N MET A 229 -2.40 -2.53 14.85
CA MET A 229 -2.87 -2.57 13.47
C MET A 229 -1.81 -3.13 12.49
N PRO A 230 -0.53 -2.71 12.52
CA PRO A 230 0.50 -3.31 11.67
C PRO A 230 0.72 -4.81 11.96
N HIS A 231 0.65 -5.22 13.22
CA HIS A 231 0.76 -6.64 13.64
C HIS A 231 -0.40 -7.47 13.11
N LYS A 232 -1.63 -6.96 13.26
CA LYS A 232 -2.86 -7.62 12.78
C LYS A 232 -2.79 -7.90 11.29
N VAL A 233 -2.31 -6.94 10.51
CA VAL A 233 -2.13 -7.09 9.06
C VAL A 233 -1.13 -8.20 8.74
N SER A 234 0.00 -8.20 9.43
CA SER A 234 1.07 -9.18 9.23
C SER A 234 0.62 -10.59 9.60
N ILE A 235 0.04 -10.76 10.80
CA ILE A 235 -0.53 -12.04 11.26
C ILE A 235 -1.58 -12.55 10.28
N THR A 236 -2.47 -11.66 9.81
CA THR A 236 -3.51 -12.03 8.85
C THR A 236 -2.92 -12.49 7.52
N ALA A 237 -1.89 -11.80 7.02
CA ALA A 237 -1.21 -12.18 5.79
C ALA A 237 -0.54 -13.56 5.91
N TYR A 238 0.23 -13.80 6.97
CA TYR A 238 0.92 -15.06 7.19
C TYR A 238 -0.03 -16.23 7.48
N TRP A 239 -1.10 -16.01 8.25
CA TRP A 239 -2.12 -17.02 8.48
C TRP A 239 -2.80 -17.47 7.18
N ASN A 240 -3.09 -16.52 6.28
CA ASN A 240 -3.67 -16.86 4.99
C ASN A 240 -2.67 -17.50 4.03
N ALA A 241 -1.39 -17.15 4.10
CA ALA A 241 -0.33 -17.85 3.39
C ALA A 241 -0.24 -19.31 3.85
N LEU A 242 -0.27 -19.57 5.17
CA LEU A 242 -0.27 -20.93 5.73
C LEU A 242 -1.51 -21.73 5.28
N LYS A 243 -2.70 -21.11 5.24
CA LYS A 243 -3.90 -21.75 4.69
C LYS A 243 -3.77 -22.14 3.22
N LEU A 244 -3.08 -21.35 2.40
CA LEU A 244 -2.83 -21.69 0.99
C LEU A 244 -1.84 -22.84 0.87
N TRP A 245 -0.81 -22.84 1.71
CA TRP A 245 0.14 -23.94 1.80
C TRP A 245 -0.55 -25.26 2.17
N TRP A 246 -1.40 -25.27 3.21
CA TRP A 246 -2.20 -26.44 3.58
C TRP A 246 -3.18 -26.90 2.49
N LYS A 247 -3.60 -26.00 1.59
CA LYS A 247 -4.43 -26.32 0.43
C LYS A 247 -3.63 -26.83 -0.77
N ASN A 248 -2.33 -27.10 -0.61
CA ASN A 248 -1.41 -27.52 -1.67
C ASN A 248 -1.43 -26.58 -2.89
N VAL A 249 -1.57 -25.27 -2.65
CA VAL A 249 -1.45 -24.27 -3.71
C VAL A 249 0.00 -24.25 -4.21
N PRO A 250 0.24 -24.26 -5.54
CA PRO A 250 1.59 -24.20 -6.11
C PRO A 250 2.41 -23.07 -5.52
N PHE A 251 3.62 -23.42 -5.10
CA PHE A 251 4.64 -22.50 -4.62
C PHE A 251 5.53 -22.11 -5.80
N TYR A 252 5.69 -20.82 -6.03
CA TYR A 252 6.62 -20.28 -7.01
C TYR A 252 7.92 -19.87 -6.29
N THR A 253 9.06 -20.07 -6.93
CA THR A 253 10.34 -19.59 -6.40
C THR A 253 10.48 -18.10 -6.71
N HIS A 254 11.20 -17.36 -5.87
CA HIS A 254 11.49 -15.97 -6.16
C HIS A 254 12.26 -15.85 -7.49
N PRO A 255 11.84 -14.97 -8.43
CA PRO A 255 12.45 -14.86 -9.75
C PRO A 255 13.96 -14.60 -9.74
N ARG A 256 14.46 -13.84 -8.74
CA ARG A 256 15.89 -13.55 -8.57
C ARG A 256 16.78 -14.81 -8.56
N THR A 257 16.28 -15.95 -8.09
CA THR A 257 17.04 -17.20 -8.03
C THR A 257 17.19 -17.84 -9.42
N GLU A 258 16.16 -17.74 -10.26
CA GLU A 258 16.13 -18.40 -11.57
C GLU A 258 16.60 -17.46 -12.70
N LYS A 259 16.29 -16.18 -12.59
CA LYS A 259 16.52 -15.16 -13.61
C LYS A 259 16.91 -13.85 -12.94
N PRO A 260 18.21 -13.50 -12.84
CA PRO A 260 18.62 -12.24 -12.24
C PRO A 260 18.11 -11.01 -12.98
N THR A 261 17.78 -11.13 -14.28
CA THR A 261 17.29 -10.06 -15.15
C THR A 261 15.77 -9.81 -15.08
N TYR A 262 15.06 -10.37 -14.10
CA TYR A 262 13.60 -10.26 -13.99
C TYR A 262 13.11 -8.82 -13.80
N ARG A 263 13.95 -7.94 -13.22
CA ARG A 263 13.61 -6.52 -13.04
C ARG A 263 13.58 -5.82 -14.39
N GLU A 264 14.59 -6.04 -15.23
CA GLU A 264 14.70 -5.50 -16.59
C GLU A 264 13.56 -5.99 -17.49
N GLU A 265 13.18 -7.27 -17.40
CA GLU A 265 12.00 -7.81 -18.09
C GLU A 265 10.69 -7.14 -17.62
N ALA A 266 10.62 -6.78 -16.34
CA ALA A 266 9.48 -6.04 -15.81
C ALA A 266 9.42 -4.60 -16.36
N PHE A 267 10.56 -3.92 -16.47
CA PHE A 267 10.67 -2.61 -17.14
C PHE A 267 10.26 -2.67 -18.61
N ALA A 268 10.77 -3.64 -19.37
CA ALA A 268 10.44 -3.79 -20.79
C ALA A 268 8.95 -4.10 -21.01
N ARG A 269 8.32 -4.85 -20.08
CA ARG A 269 6.86 -5.08 -20.10
C ARG A 269 6.07 -3.80 -19.83
N ASP A 270 6.53 -2.95 -18.92
CA ASP A 270 5.89 -1.65 -18.67
C ASP A 270 5.96 -0.74 -19.90
N GLU A 271 7.14 -0.60 -20.51
CA GLU A 271 7.28 0.15 -21.75
C GLU A 271 6.29 -0.36 -22.81
N LYS A 272 6.21 -1.68 -23.02
CA LYS A 272 5.28 -2.26 -24.00
C LYS A 272 3.82 -1.93 -23.69
N ILE A 273 3.40 -1.90 -22.42
CA ILE A 273 2.03 -1.52 -22.03
C ILE A 273 1.79 -0.03 -22.24
N GLN A 274 2.77 0.82 -21.92
CA GLN A 274 2.68 2.27 -22.19
C GLN A 274 2.51 2.57 -23.70
N PHE A 275 3.10 1.74 -24.57
CA PHE A 275 2.98 1.86 -26.03
C PHE A 275 1.81 1.06 -26.63
N CYS A 276 1.12 0.21 -25.85
CA CYS A 276 -0.03 -0.56 -26.35
C CYS A 276 -1.36 0.19 -26.09
N PRO A 277 -2.10 0.60 -27.13
CA PRO A 277 -3.39 1.28 -26.98
C PRO A 277 -4.47 0.28 -26.57
N LEU A 278 -4.50 -0.14 -25.30
CA LEU A 278 -5.48 -1.10 -24.80
C LEU A 278 -6.70 -0.39 -24.19
N PHE A 279 -7.73 -0.28 -25.05
CA PHE A 279 -9.17 -0.13 -24.79
C PHE A 279 -9.77 1.27 -24.57
N GLY A 280 -9.91 2.01 -25.66
CA GLY A 280 -11.13 2.80 -25.93
C GLY A 280 -12.13 1.93 -26.71
N GLY A 281 -13.35 1.78 -26.18
CA GLY A 281 -14.38 0.92 -26.74
C GLY A 281 -15.02 1.44 -28.04
N ASN A 282 -15.55 0.47 -28.79
CA ASN A 282 -16.42 0.51 -29.97
C ASN A 282 -15.90 1.08 -31.29
N LYS A 283 -15.95 0.20 -32.30
CA LYS A 283 -15.93 0.50 -33.73
C LYS A 283 -17.02 1.52 -34.07
N ALA A 284 -16.63 2.72 -34.49
CA ALA A 284 -17.32 3.48 -35.52
C ALA A 284 -16.36 4.56 -36.08
N ASN A 285 -16.06 4.41 -37.38
CA ASN A 285 -15.60 5.37 -38.38
C ASN A 285 -14.84 6.67 -38.03
N ASN A 286 -13.79 6.82 -38.84
CA ASN A 286 -13.26 8.05 -39.46
C ASN A 286 -12.21 8.89 -38.70
N ASN A 287 -11.00 8.86 -39.30
CA ASN A 287 -10.04 9.96 -39.44
C ASN A 287 -9.96 10.94 -38.26
N MET A 288 -9.33 10.50 -37.18
CA MET A 288 -8.70 11.41 -36.23
C MET A 288 -7.28 10.91 -35.98
N LYS A 289 -6.28 11.75 -36.27
CA LYS A 289 -4.89 11.53 -35.85
C LYS A 289 -4.90 11.21 -34.36
N ARG A 290 -4.72 9.94 -34.03
CA ARG A 290 -4.70 9.44 -32.65
C ARG A 290 -3.40 9.92 -32.05
N VAL A 291 -3.45 11.03 -31.32
CA VAL A 291 -2.34 11.44 -30.46
C VAL A 291 -2.23 10.34 -29.41
N GLU A 292 -1.22 9.48 -29.55
CA GLU A 292 -0.85 8.51 -28.53
C GLU A 292 -0.45 9.30 -27.28
N GLU A 293 -1.39 9.51 -26.37
CA GLU A 293 -1.10 10.06 -25.05
C GLU A 293 -0.21 9.05 -24.32
N ARG A 294 1.11 9.28 -24.36
CA ARG A 294 2.08 8.54 -23.58
C ARG A 294 1.70 8.67 -22.11
N VAL A 295 1.25 7.58 -21.50
CA VAL A 295 1.09 7.55 -20.04
C VAL A 295 2.50 7.43 -19.47
N ASP A 296 3.11 8.56 -19.16
CA ASP A 296 4.41 8.60 -18.48
C ASP A 296 4.25 7.98 -17.08
N ARG A 297 4.57 6.69 -16.94
CA ARG A 297 4.59 6.02 -15.64
C ARG A 297 6.02 6.00 -15.13
N CYS A 298 6.23 6.70 -14.02
CA CYS A 298 7.44 6.50 -13.25
C CYS A 298 7.34 5.12 -12.58
N PHE A 299 8.31 4.26 -12.83
CA PHE A 299 8.38 2.90 -12.29
C PHE A 299 9.76 2.72 -11.65
N VAL A 300 9.82 2.46 -10.35
CA VAL A 300 11.06 2.46 -9.58
C VAL A 300 11.12 1.25 -8.65
N TRP A 301 12.22 0.49 -8.74
CA TRP A 301 12.59 -0.50 -7.74
C TRP A 301 13.48 0.13 -6.67
N LYS A 302 13.18 -0.17 -5.42
CA LYS A 302 14.05 0.17 -4.30
C LYS A 302 14.32 -1.10 -3.50
N ASP A 303 15.57 -1.24 -3.06
CA ASP A 303 15.84 -2.17 -2.00
C ASP A 303 15.21 -1.60 -0.73
N ALA A 304 14.43 -2.46 -0.13
CA ALA A 304 13.62 -2.08 0.97
C ALA A 304 14.60 -2.09 2.18
N LYS A 305 14.70 -1.00 2.96
CA LYS A 305 15.56 -0.91 4.16
C LYS A 305 15.11 -1.81 5.32
N TRP A 306 16.08 -2.47 5.94
CA TRP A 306 15.92 -3.25 7.17
C TRP A 306 15.41 -2.38 8.34
N PRO A 307 14.58 -2.89 9.27
CA PRO A 307 14.03 -4.24 9.32
C PRO A 307 12.71 -4.30 8.56
N TRP A 308 12.63 -5.05 7.46
CA TRP A 308 11.32 -5.58 7.10
C TRP A 308 10.85 -6.51 8.21
N SER A 309 9.56 -6.52 8.42
CA SER A 309 8.80 -7.65 8.89
C SER A 309 9.13 -8.93 8.10
N TYR A 310 10.31 -9.53 8.30
CA TYR A 310 10.84 -10.63 7.50
C TYR A 310 10.28 -11.97 7.95
N LEU A 311 9.79 -12.74 6.99
CA LEU A 311 9.33 -14.10 7.18
C LEU A 311 9.45 -14.84 5.84
N ILE A 312 10.65 -15.12 5.33
CA ILE A 312 10.79 -16.14 4.28
C ILE A 312 11.74 -17.22 4.76
N TRP A 313 11.33 -18.44 4.47
CA TRP A 313 12.13 -19.65 4.25
C TRP A 313 13.45 -19.37 3.53
#